data_AF-A0AAV1ZR98-F1
#
_entry.id   AF-A0AAV1ZR98-F1
#
_cell.length_a   1.000
_cell.length_b   1.000
_cell.length_c   1.000
_cell.angle_alpha   90.00
_cell.angle_beta   90.00
_cell.angle_gamma   90.00
#
_symmetry.space_group_name_H-M   'P 1'
#
loop_
_entity.id
_entity.type
_entity.pdbx_description
1 polymer ?
#
loop_
_entity_poly.entity_id
_entity_poly.type
_entity_poly.pdbx_seq_one_letter_code
_entity_poly.pdbx_strand_id
1 'polypeptide(L)'
;MVNQILWYIFLFVYVHGSAEVAIHHTKPVHSVPRIDFYPQELNAVIEEDTRHVSFGITWENSTDHGLTESLQDFHGDYRVSVISEDVNILEIVNFSYPQCIRGRHEPKNFSFTVKGVFLGYTKVRVSLRAAVKGCAASKRNITLSSPLEKTRDFDLTVSVIRPPSLLVNIVTGAMAALVAFNYINMGVQLDMQCIAKVLKKPIGPAIGFVCQFLFMPLASFGISMLLLEDDSLRLGLFTLGCSPGGSMSNFWTLLFNGDVNLSVTMTFISTIAALAMMPLWIFTLGASLFRDHEATIPYINLAGSLVLLTFPVGIGLLIQQYSPRLSKLSQKIIKPFTLICVFVGICVGLYANSFVFKLFTWQVVLAGISIAWGGYCFGALTAWLFRLEKSQIMAVSIETAFQNPAVAFVMLLLSLPQPEADLASVPVIAQLMLTGLPMWALLILTRFYRKMKIYCEDDIIEKPEIDTIHKAYLAVDTNPPDDSETVALEPPNNKVSIVRVSS
;
A
#
# COMPACT_ATOMS: atom_id res chain seq x y z
N MET A 1 -28.81 2.87 27.82
CA MET A 1 -27.90 1.71 27.73
C MET A 1 -26.65 1.97 26.91
N VAL A 2 -26.70 2.51 25.68
CA VAL A 2 -25.46 2.81 24.91
C VAL A 2 -24.60 3.93 25.54
N ASN A 3 -25.23 4.97 26.12
CA ASN A 3 -24.51 6.01 26.89
C ASN A 3 -24.02 5.56 28.28
N GLN A 4 -24.49 4.42 28.80
CA GLN A 4 -23.99 3.86 30.06
C GLN A 4 -22.76 2.97 29.84
N ILE A 5 -22.65 2.33 28.67
CA ILE A 5 -21.46 1.53 28.30
C ILE A 5 -20.27 2.46 27.98
N LEU A 6 -20.52 3.63 27.39
CA LEU A 6 -19.49 4.66 27.15
C LEU A 6 -18.98 5.33 28.43
N TRP A 7 -19.78 5.36 29.50
CA TRP A 7 -19.38 5.92 30.80
C TRP A 7 -18.50 4.95 31.61
N TYR A 8 -18.70 3.63 31.45
CA TYR A 8 -17.90 2.60 32.14
C TYR A 8 -16.52 2.36 31.51
N ILE A 9 -16.32 2.71 30.23
CA ILE A 9 -15.01 2.60 29.55
C ILE A 9 -14.07 3.76 29.95
N PHE A 10 -14.61 4.88 30.43
CA PHE A 10 -13.82 6.06 30.83
C PHE A 10 -13.34 6.04 32.30
N LEU A 11 -13.79 5.08 33.12
CA LEU A 11 -13.54 5.07 34.57
C LEU A 11 -12.63 3.95 35.08
N PHE A 12 -12.00 3.17 34.19
CA PHE A 12 -11.12 2.05 34.60
C PHE A 12 -9.62 2.38 34.61
N VAL A 13 -9.25 3.67 34.52
CA VAL A 13 -7.83 4.11 34.53
C VAL A 13 -7.52 5.08 35.68
N TYR A 14 -8.38 5.19 36.71
CA TYR A 14 -8.09 6.04 37.86
C TYR A 14 -8.27 5.30 39.19
N VAL A 15 -7.27 5.45 40.07
CA VAL A 15 -7.21 5.07 41.51
C VAL A 15 -6.68 3.64 41.75
N HIS A 16 -5.63 3.35 42.54
CA HIS A 16 -4.71 4.11 43.39
C HIS A 16 -3.47 3.25 43.68
N GLY A 17 -2.36 3.89 44.04
CA GLY A 17 -1.19 3.21 44.59
C GLY A 17 -0.25 4.18 45.32
N SER A 18 -0.79 5.03 46.18
CA SER A 18 0.02 5.80 47.14
C SER A 18 0.41 4.88 48.30
N ALA A 19 1.70 4.66 48.49
CA ALA A 19 2.27 4.17 49.74
C ALA A 19 3.42 5.10 50.13
N GLU A 20 3.15 5.99 51.09
CA GLU A 20 4.20 6.63 51.88
C GLU A 20 4.70 5.60 52.90
N VAL A 21 5.99 5.29 52.83
CA VAL A 21 6.74 4.71 53.95
C VAL A 21 7.94 5.62 54.18
N ALA A 22 7.91 6.34 55.29
CA ALA A 22 9.07 7.07 55.79
C ALA A 22 10.09 6.05 56.31
N ILE A 23 11.24 5.95 55.62
CA ILE A 23 12.39 5.20 56.10
C ILE A 23 13.60 6.14 56.09
N HIS A 24 14.09 6.46 57.29
CA HIS A 24 15.39 7.07 57.50
C HIS A 24 16.48 6.03 57.22
N HIS A 25 17.25 6.18 56.14
CA HIS A 25 18.54 5.49 56.00
C HIS A 25 19.61 6.36 55.32
N THR A 26 20.71 6.48 56.06
CA THR A 26 22.12 6.74 55.69
C THR A 26 22.46 6.85 54.20
N LYS A 27 23.16 7.94 53.85
CA LYS A 27 23.76 8.22 52.53
C LYS A 27 24.63 7.05 52.01
N PRO A 28 24.31 6.45 50.85
CA PRO A 28 25.21 5.58 50.10
C PRO A 28 25.86 6.31 48.92
N VAL A 29 26.89 5.68 48.34
CA VAL A 29 28.01 6.34 47.64
C VAL A 29 27.87 6.36 46.09
N HIS A 30 26.82 5.79 45.49
CA HIS A 30 26.66 5.70 44.03
C HIS A 30 25.23 5.94 43.51
N SER A 31 25.06 6.86 42.54
CA SER A 31 23.76 7.31 41.99
C SER A 31 23.75 7.28 40.45
N VAL A 32 22.69 6.76 39.83
CA VAL A 32 22.49 6.66 38.36
C VAL A 32 21.53 7.77 37.90
N PRO A 33 21.82 8.46 36.77
CA PRO A 33 20.90 9.46 36.24
C PRO A 33 19.66 8.79 35.62
N ARG A 34 18.49 9.36 35.92
CA ARG A 34 17.20 9.03 35.34
C ARG A 34 16.62 10.30 34.71
N ILE A 35 16.04 10.17 33.51
CA ILE A 35 15.35 11.26 32.83
C ILE A 35 13.86 10.91 32.75
N ASP A 36 13.03 11.77 33.32
CA ASP A 36 11.58 11.66 33.21
C ASP A 36 11.08 12.80 32.31
N PHE A 37 10.36 12.45 31.24
CA PHE A 37 9.77 13.42 30.31
C PHE A 37 8.37 13.84 30.75
N TYR A 38 8.02 15.12 30.53
CA TYR A 38 6.77 15.75 30.92
C TYR A 38 6.18 16.59 29.76
N PRO A 39 4.87 16.46 29.45
CA PRO A 39 3.96 15.46 30.00
C PRO A 39 4.44 14.05 29.64
N GLN A 40 4.20 13.08 30.54
CA GLN A 40 4.60 11.68 30.33
C GLN A 40 3.98 11.07 29.05
N GLU A 41 2.93 11.71 28.51
CA GLU A 41 2.19 11.34 27.31
C GLU A 41 2.49 12.26 26.12
N LEU A 42 3.75 12.56 25.79
CA LEU A 42 4.05 13.21 24.51
C LEU A 42 3.95 12.23 23.33
N ASN A 43 2.80 11.56 23.21
CA ASN A 43 2.61 10.46 22.26
C ASN A 43 2.50 10.96 20.82
N ALA A 44 1.98 12.19 20.61
CA ALA A 44 1.77 12.76 19.28
C ALA A 44 1.93 14.29 19.23
N VAL A 45 2.53 14.78 18.14
CA VAL A 45 2.65 16.19 17.76
C VAL A 45 1.94 16.39 16.41
N ILE A 46 1.20 17.48 16.25
CA ILE A 46 0.53 17.78 14.98
C ILE A 46 1.56 18.41 14.02
N GLU A 47 1.50 18.06 12.72
CA GLU A 47 2.32 18.69 11.67
C GLU A 47 2.15 20.23 11.69
N GLU A 48 3.27 20.95 11.55
CA GLU A 48 3.40 22.41 11.66
C GLU A 48 3.16 23.02 13.06
N ASP A 49 2.54 22.28 13.98
CA ASP A 49 2.36 22.70 15.37
C ASP A 49 3.63 22.55 16.20
N THR A 50 3.70 23.36 17.26
CA THR A 50 4.78 23.31 18.24
C THR A 50 4.26 22.79 19.58
N ARG A 51 5.06 21.97 20.27
CA ARG A 51 4.78 21.52 21.63
C ARG A 51 5.96 21.79 22.54
N HIS A 52 5.63 22.23 23.75
CA HIS A 52 6.61 22.36 24.83
C HIS A 52 6.76 21.02 25.53
N VAL A 53 7.99 20.52 25.55
CA VAL A 53 8.38 19.31 26.25
C VAL A 53 9.27 19.71 27.40
N SER A 54 8.98 19.20 28.58
CA SER A 54 9.85 19.35 29.74
C SER A 54 10.48 18.01 30.07
N PHE A 55 11.70 18.00 30.60
CA PHE A 55 12.32 16.80 31.12
C PHE A 55 13.02 17.11 32.44
N GLY A 56 12.83 16.23 33.42
CA GLY A 56 13.49 16.29 34.72
C GLY A 56 14.65 15.32 34.75
N ILE A 57 15.82 15.77 35.22
CA ILE A 57 16.96 14.89 35.51
C ILE A 57 16.96 14.61 37.02
N THR A 58 16.72 13.36 37.39
CA THR A 58 16.78 12.85 38.76
C THR A 58 17.94 11.87 38.93
N TRP A 59 18.38 11.64 40.15
CA TRP A 59 19.49 10.73 40.47
C TRP A 59 19.01 9.69 41.46
N GLU A 60 18.99 8.42 41.06
CA GLU A 60 18.47 7.31 41.86
C GLU A 60 19.63 6.43 42.36
N ASN A 61 19.52 5.89 43.57
CA ASN A 61 20.55 5.03 44.14
C ASN A 61 20.46 3.64 43.50
N SER A 62 21.56 3.16 42.93
CA SER A 62 21.63 1.81 42.35
C SER A 62 22.11 0.82 43.40
N THR A 63 21.37 -0.28 43.58
CA THR A 63 21.74 -1.45 44.40
C THR A 63 22.53 -2.50 43.62
N ASP A 64 22.79 -2.27 42.32
CA ASP A 64 23.32 -3.26 41.42
C ASP A 64 24.85 -3.16 41.33
N HIS A 65 25.54 -4.04 42.07
CA HIS A 65 26.99 -4.02 42.22
C HIS A 65 27.76 -4.28 40.90
N GLY A 66 27.13 -4.86 39.87
CA GLY A 66 27.76 -5.16 38.57
C GLY A 66 27.88 -3.98 37.60
N LEU A 67 27.11 -2.90 37.80
CA LEU A 67 27.12 -1.71 36.94
C LEU A 67 28.17 -0.66 37.35
N THR A 68 28.83 -0.86 38.49
CA THR A 68 29.62 0.16 39.21
C THR A 68 30.91 0.60 38.52
N GLU A 69 31.58 -0.22 37.72
CA GLU A 69 32.81 0.21 37.00
C GLU A 69 32.53 1.17 35.84
N SER A 70 31.34 1.09 35.22
CA SER A 70 30.97 1.99 34.13
C SER A 70 30.54 3.38 34.61
N LEU A 71 30.14 3.52 35.87
CA LEU A 71 29.42 4.69 36.41
C LEU A 71 30.26 5.63 37.29
N GLN A 72 31.54 5.31 37.56
CA GLN A 72 32.42 6.14 38.40
C GLN A 72 32.70 7.55 37.82
N ASP A 73 32.49 7.78 36.53
CA ASP A 73 32.96 9.00 35.85
C ASP A 73 31.95 10.16 35.77
N PHE A 74 30.68 9.98 36.17
CA PHE A 74 29.70 11.08 36.27
C PHE A 74 29.82 11.85 37.60
N HIS A 75 31.04 11.99 38.13
CA HIS A 75 31.33 12.64 39.42
C HIS A 75 31.45 14.17 39.37
N GLY A 76 31.26 14.78 38.19
CA GLY A 76 31.44 16.21 37.99
C GLY A 76 30.37 16.86 37.09
N ASP A 77 30.77 17.94 36.44
CA ASP A 77 29.95 18.64 35.47
C ASP A 77 29.53 17.72 34.31
N TYR A 78 28.35 17.93 33.74
CA TYR A 78 27.86 17.16 32.60
C TYR A 78 27.24 18.07 31.54
N ARG A 79 27.39 17.69 30.28
CA ARG A 79 26.78 18.36 29.13
C ARG A 79 25.52 17.64 28.72
N VAL A 80 24.49 18.42 28.40
CA VAL A 80 23.21 17.93 27.91
C VAL A 80 23.05 18.38 26.47
N SER A 81 22.75 17.43 25.59
CA SER A 81 22.31 17.73 24.23
C SER A 81 21.03 16.98 23.94
N VAL A 82 20.01 17.71 23.50
CA VAL A 82 18.78 17.13 22.98
C VAL A 82 18.86 17.19 21.45
N ILE A 83 18.72 16.04 20.80
CA ILE A 83 18.82 15.89 19.35
C ILE A 83 17.62 15.09 18.88
N SER A 84 17.00 15.51 17.77
CA SER A 84 16.03 14.70 17.06
C SER A 84 16.77 13.76 16.11
N GLU A 85 16.44 12.47 16.14
CA GLU A 85 17.05 11.47 15.26
C GLU A 85 16.77 11.76 13.78
N ASP A 86 15.54 12.17 13.46
CA ASP A 86 15.17 12.68 12.14
C ASP A 86 14.55 14.07 12.22
N VAL A 87 15.31 15.06 11.75
CA VAL A 87 14.93 16.48 11.68
C VAL A 87 13.84 16.73 10.65
N ASN A 88 13.68 15.86 9.64
CA ASN A 88 12.63 15.99 8.64
C ASN A 88 11.25 15.62 9.17
N ILE A 89 11.19 14.84 10.25
CA ILE A 89 9.94 14.44 10.92
C ILE A 89 9.65 15.41 12.07
N LEU A 90 10.63 15.65 12.96
CA LEU A 90 10.47 16.51 14.13
C LEU A 90 11.72 17.38 14.32
N GLU A 91 11.52 18.69 14.40
CA GLU A 91 12.59 19.66 14.61
C GLU A 91 12.57 20.18 16.05
N ILE A 92 13.75 20.39 16.64
CA ILE A 92 13.89 21.08 17.93
C ILE A 92 14.15 22.56 17.63
N VAL A 93 13.16 23.41 17.89
CA VAL A 93 13.21 24.83 17.51
C VAL A 93 13.89 25.68 18.57
N ASN A 94 13.52 25.46 19.84
CA ASN A 94 14.02 26.25 20.97
C ASN A 94 14.41 25.34 22.13
N PHE A 95 15.51 25.67 22.79
CA PHE A 95 15.95 25.00 24.00
C PHE A 95 16.07 26.01 25.14
N SER A 96 15.46 25.68 26.28
CA SER A 96 15.55 26.43 27.53
C SER A 96 16.30 25.58 28.56
N TYR A 97 17.56 25.25 28.24
CA TYR A 97 18.45 24.55 29.15
C TYR A 97 19.92 24.96 28.95
N PRO A 98 20.73 25.02 30.02
CA PRO A 98 22.16 25.26 29.92
C PRO A 98 22.84 24.03 29.31
N GLN A 99 23.67 24.24 28.29
CA GLN A 99 24.42 23.16 27.62
C GLN A 99 25.42 22.43 28.55
N CYS A 100 25.71 23.00 29.71
CA CYS A 100 26.56 22.40 30.72
C CYS A 100 26.02 22.66 32.13
N ILE A 101 25.88 21.61 32.92
CA ILE A 101 25.27 21.62 34.24
C ILE A 101 26.33 21.28 35.27
N ARG A 102 26.43 22.13 36.31
CA ARG A 102 27.33 21.93 37.43
C ARG A 102 26.64 21.21 38.60
N GLY A 103 27.32 20.19 39.12
CA GLY A 103 26.96 19.46 40.36
C GLY A 103 25.69 18.60 40.30
N ARG A 104 25.56 17.67 41.25
CA ARG A 104 24.43 16.72 41.40
C ARG A 104 23.29 17.17 42.33
N HIS A 105 23.32 18.42 42.82
CA HIS A 105 22.69 18.72 44.11
C HIS A 105 21.16 18.91 44.12
N GLU A 106 20.51 19.12 42.98
CA GLU A 106 19.05 19.33 42.93
C GLU A 106 18.45 18.72 41.66
N PRO A 107 17.22 18.17 41.71
CA PRO A 107 16.48 17.79 40.51
C PRO A 107 16.28 19.04 39.65
N LYS A 108 16.72 18.97 38.39
CA LYS A 108 16.63 20.10 37.46
C LYS A 108 15.63 19.76 36.37
N ASN A 109 14.68 20.67 36.19
CA ASN A 109 13.70 20.61 35.13
C ASN A 109 14.14 21.54 33.99
N PHE A 110 14.16 20.98 32.80
CA PHE A 110 14.53 21.66 31.57
C PHE A 110 13.37 21.59 30.61
N SER A 111 13.29 22.55 29.69
CA SER A 111 12.30 22.52 28.63
C SER A 111 12.92 22.78 27.27
N PHE A 112 12.31 22.18 26.26
CA PHE A 112 12.59 22.43 24.87
C PHE A 112 11.28 22.41 24.09
N THR A 113 11.27 23.09 22.95
CA THR A 113 10.12 23.14 22.06
C THR A 113 10.42 22.28 20.85
N VAL A 114 9.54 21.33 20.58
CA VAL A 114 9.56 20.53 19.35
C VAL A 114 8.53 21.07 18.37
N LYS A 115 8.81 20.95 17.09
CA LYS A 115 7.90 21.24 15.99
C LYS A 115 7.72 20.01 15.12
N GLY A 116 6.47 19.63 14.85
CA GLY A 116 6.16 18.62 13.85
C GLY A 116 6.46 19.16 12.45
N VAL A 117 7.33 18.50 11.70
CA VAL A 117 7.72 18.92 10.34
C VAL A 117 6.99 18.07 9.30
N PHE A 118 6.99 16.75 9.48
CA PHE A 118 6.34 15.81 8.58
C PHE A 118 5.86 14.58 9.34
N LEU A 119 4.84 13.88 8.82
CA LEU A 119 4.29 12.70 9.48
C LEU A 119 5.30 11.55 9.55
N GLY A 120 5.29 10.82 10.66
CA GLY A 120 6.18 9.69 10.91
C GLY A 120 6.53 9.51 12.38
N TYR A 121 7.42 8.57 12.65
CA TYR A 121 8.00 8.36 13.98
C TYR A 121 9.44 8.83 14.02
N THR A 122 9.81 9.48 15.11
CA THR A 122 11.21 9.85 15.37
C THR A 122 11.48 9.82 16.86
N LYS A 123 12.74 9.61 17.23
CA LYS A 123 13.17 9.62 18.63
C LYS A 123 13.82 10.95 18.95
N VAL A 124 13.40 11.54 20.05
CA VAL A 124 14.11 12.65 20.68
C VAL A 124 15.11 12.05 21.66
N ARG A 125 16.40 12.14 21.34
CA ARG A 125 17.49 11.64 22.17
C ARG A 125 18.02 12.74 23.07
N VAL A 126 18.00 12.49 24.37
CA VAL A 126 18.68 13.31 25.37
C VAL A 126 19.99 12.61 25.75
N SER A 127 21.10 13.15 25.29
CA SER A 127 22.44 12.65 25.60
C SER A 127 23.04 13.40 26.78
N LEU A 128 23.46 12.66 27.80
CA LEU A 128 24.26 13.14 28.91
C LEU A 128 25.72 12.74 28.68
N ARG A 129 26.61 13.73 28.53
CA ARG A 129 28.05 13.53 28.39
C ARG A 129 28.79 14.00 29.63
N ALA A 130 29.66 13.16 30.19
CA ALA A 130 30.51 13.57 31.31
C ALA A 130 31.51 14.65 30.87
N ALA A 131 31.57 15.79 31.56
CA ALA A 131 32.50 16.88 31.24
C ALA A 131 33.79 16.73 32.05
N VAL A 132 34.72 15.90 31.57
CA VAL A 132 35.99 15.55 32.25
C VAL A 132 36.86 16.78 32.59
N LYS A 133 36.71 17.89 31.84
CA LYS A 133 37.44 19.16 32.05
C LYS A 133 36.58 20.30 32.63
N GLY A 134 35.38 20.01 33.10
CA GLY A 134 34.43 21.01 33.63
C GLY A 134 33.78 21.89 32.55
N CYS A 135 32.76 22.66 32.95
CA CYS A 135 31.96 23.50 32.04
C CYS A 135 32.69 24.73 31.44
N ALA A 136 33.97 24.98 31.79
CA ALA A 136 34.71 26.18 31.39
C ALA A 136 35.51 26.03 30.07
N ALA A 137 35.66 24.82 29.52
CA ALA A 137 36.39 24.59 28.28
C ALA A 137 35.54 24.96 27.05
N SER A 138 35.60 26.23 26.65
CA SER A 138 34.98 26.78 25.43
C SER A 138 35.97 26.77 24.24
N LYS A 139 35.48 26.29 23.08
CA LYS A 139 35.96 26.57 21.71
C LYS A 139 37.49 26.57 21.47
N ARG A 140 38.15 25.42 21.55
CA ARG A 140 39.34 25.15 20.71
C ARG A 140 39.24 23.73 20.17
N ASN A 141 39.49 23.60 18.87
CA ASN A 141 39.41 22.38 18.08
C ASN A 141 39.86 21.16 18.88
N ILE A 142 38.91 20.26 19.15
CA ILE A 142 39.19 18.96 19.76
C ILE A 142 39.86 18.14 18.66
N THR A 143 41.19 18.22 18.58
CA THR A 143 41.97 17.21 17.87
C THR A 143 41.96 15.93 18.69
N LEU A 144 41.71 14.85 17.96
CA LEU A 144 41.69 13.43 18.30
C LEU A 144 42.58 13.03 19.50
N SER A 145 42.08 12.07 20.28
CA SER A 145 42.68 11.34 21.42
C SER A 145 42.43 11.90 22.83
N SER A 146 41.27 11.56 23.40
CA SER A 146 41.02 11.54 24.85
C SER A 146 40.13 10.32 25.18
N PRO A 147 40.26 9.71 26.38
CA PRO A 147 39.66 8.40 26.70
C PRO A 147 38.14 8.46 26.59
N LEU A 148 37.49 7.33 26.27
CA LEU A 148 36.05 7.19 26.04
C LEU A 148 35.23 8.12 26.96
N GLU A 149 34.79 9.27 26.43
CA GLU A 149 33.79 10.11 27.09
C GLU A 149 32.50 9.29 27.15
N LYS A 150 32.21 8.72 28.32
CA LYS A 150 31.01 7.93 28.53
C LYS A 150 29.78 8.82 28.33
N THR A 151 28.98 8.44 27.34
CA THR A 151 27.72 9.09 27.00
C THR A 151 26.57 8.18 27.41
N ARG A 152 25.53 8.74 28.02
CA ARG A 152 24.26 8.04 28.22
C ARG A 152 23.16 8.72 27.44
N ASP A 153 22.45 7.93 26.63
CA ASP A 153 21.37 8.39 25.78
C ASP A 153 20.03 7.92 26.35
N PHE A 154 19.07 8.82 26.38
CA PHE A 154 17.69 8.56 26.77
C PHE A 154 16.78 8.95 25.60
N ASP A 155 16.10 7.97 25.03
CA ASP A 155 15.29 8.16 23.83
C ASP A 155 13.80 8.28 24.22
N LEU A 156 13.14 9.30 23.69
CA LEU A 156 11.68 9.47 23.72
C LEU A 156 11.12 9.33 22.32
N THR A 157 10.31 8.31 22.07
CA THR A 157 9.63 8.14 20.78
C THR A 157 8.48 9.14 20.66
N VAL A 158 8.47 9.93 19.59
CA VAL A 158 7.44 10.93 19.30
C VAL A 158 6.84 10.63 17.93
N SER A 159 5.52 10.57 17.84
CA SER A 159 4.82 10.48 16.56
C SER A 159 4.39 11.86 16.07
N VAL A 160 4.48 12.11 14.77
CA VAL A 160 3.94 13.31 14.13
C VAL A 160 2.74 12.91 13.29
N ILE A 161 1.59 13.50 13.58
CA ILE A 161 0.31 13.21 12.95
C ILE A 161 -0.19 14.42 12.16
N ARG A 162 -0.98 14.15 11.11
CA ARG A 162 -1.61 15.22 10.33
C ARG A 162 -2.67 15.97 11.15
N PRO A 163 -2.87 17.27 10.90
CA PRO A 163 -3.91 18.03 11.57
C PRO A 163 -5.30 17.46 11.25
N PRO A 164 -6.14 17.23 12.27
CA PRO A 164 -7.50 16.77 12.05
C PRO A 164 -8.28 17.88 11.33
N SER A 165 -8.57 17.68 10.06
CA SER A 165 -9.38 18.62 9.28
C SER A 165 -10.77 18.04 9.03
N LEU A 166 -11.80 18.84 9.30
CA LEU A 166 -13.20 18.47 9.06
C LEU A 166 -13.41 18.04 7.60
N LEU A 167 -12.75 18.73 6.67
CA LEU A 167 -12.80 18.41 5.23
C LEU A 167 -12.24 17.02 4.96
N VAL A 168 -11.08 16.66 5.52
CA VAL A 168 -10.50 15.31 5.33
C VAL A 168 -11.40 14.24 5.94
N ASN A 169 -12.01 14.47 7.09
CA ASN A 169 -12.95 13.50 7.67
C ASN A 169 -14.19 13.29 6.78
N ILE A 170 -14.76 14.38 6.25
CA ILE A 170 -15.89 14.30 5.30
C ILE A 170 -15.48 13.55 4.04
N VAL A 171 -14.31 13.88 3.49
CA VAL A 171 -13.75 13.24 2.30
C VAL A 171 -13.52 11.74 2.51
N THR A 172 -12.90 11.35 3.62
CA THR A 172 -12.64 9.96 3.98
C THR A 172 -13.94 9.18 4.16
N GLY A 173 -14.94 9.76 4.84
CA GLY A 173 -16.26 9.16 4.98
C GLY A 173 -16.97 8.97 3.64
N ALA A 174 -16.92 9.97 2.76
CA ALA A 174 -17.48 9.89 1.41
C ALA A 174 -16.77 8.81 0.58
N MET A 175 -15.45 8.69 0.70
CA MET A 175 -14.66 7.66 0.02
C MET A 175 -15.02 6.24 0.51
N ALA A 176 -15.17 6.04 1.82
CA ALA A 176 -15.60 4.76 2.37
C ALA A 176 -17.01 4.37 1.88
N ALA A 177 -17.94 5.31 1.85
CA ALA A 177 -19.29 5.09 1.30
C ALA A 177 -19.25 4.73 -0.20
N LEU A 178 -18.38 5.39 -0.96
CA LEU A 178 -18.17 5.14 -2.39
C LEU A 178 -17.57 3.75 -2.65
N VAL A 179 -16.60 3.33 -1.83
CA VAL A 179 -16.04 1.97 -1.87
C VAL A 179 -17.12 0.93 -1.56
N ALA A 180 -17.90 1.12 -0.48
CA ALA A 180 -19.00 0.21 -0.14
C ALA A 180 -20.03 0.10 -1.27
N PHE A 181 -20.40 1.23 -1.89
CA PHE A 181 -21.29 1.25 -3.05
C PHE A 181 -20.72 0.48 -4.24
N ASN A 182 -19.43 0.66 -4.55
CA ASN A 182 -18.76 -0.10 -5.61
C ASN A 182 -18.75 -1.61 -5.34
N TYR A 183 -18.65 -2.02 -4.08
CA TYR A 183 -18.65 -3.43 -3.68
C TYR A 183 -20.05 -4.05 -3.82
N ILE A 184 -21.11 -3.30 -3.50
CA ILE A 184 -22.49 -3.71 -3.81
C ILE A 184 -22.63 -3.90 -5.33
N ASN A 185 -22.14 -2.95 -6.12
CA ASN A 185 -22.23 -3.04 -7.59
C ASN A 185 -21.45 -4.21 -8.17
N MET A 186 -20.30 -4.55 -7.58
CA MET A 186 -19.58 -5.77 -7.92
C MET A 186 -20.45 -7.00 -7.63
N GLY A 187 -21.05 -7.09 -6.45
CA GLY A 187 -21.97 -8.17 -6.10
C GLY A 187 -23.15 -8.31 -7.07
N VAL A 188 -23.75 -7.20 -7.49
CA VAL A 188 -24.90 -7.21 -8.43
C VAL A 188 -24.55 -7.76 -9.82
N GLN A 189 -23.27 -7.68 -10.20
CA GLN A 189 -22.76 -8.12 -11.51
C GLN A 189 -22.35 -9.59 -11.57
N LEU A 190 -22.21 -10.26 -10.41
CA LEU A 190 -21.83 -11.66 -10.36
C LEU A 190 -22.95 -12.53 -10.91
N ASP A 191 -22.67 -13.44 -11.85
CA ASP A 191 -23.61 -14.44 -12.31
C ASP A 191 -23.30 -15.80 -11.68
N MET A 192 -24.12 -16.19 -10.70
CA MET A 192 -23.98 -17.46 -9.99
C MET A 192 -24.05 -18.69 -10.90
N GLN A 193 -24.83 -18.64 -11.99
CA GLN A 193 -24.90 -19.76 -12.92
C GLN A 193 -23.61 -19.90 -13.72
N CYS A 194 -22.99 -18.77 -14.09
CA CYS A 194 -21.70 -18.74 -14.76
C CYS A 194 -20.59 -19.26 -13.83
N ILE A 195 -20.53 -18.75 -12.60
CA ILE A 195 -19.56 -19.17 -11.58
C ILE A 195 -19.65 -20.69 -11.35
N ALA A 196 -20.86 -21.23 -11.19
CA ALA A 196 -21.07 -22.67 -11.01
C ALA A 196 -20.57 -23.50 -12.21
N LYS A 197 -20.65 -22.98 -13.44
CA LYS A 197 -20.10 -23.66 -14.63
C LYS A 197 -18.58 -23.64 -14.65
N VAL A 198 -17.96 -22.51 -14.31
CA VAL A 198 -16.51 -22.37 -14.25
C VAL A 198 -15.93 -23.28 -13.16
N LEU A 199 -16.59 -23.38 -11.99
CA LEU A 199 -16.19 -24.26 -10.90
C LEU A 199 -16.18 -25.75 -11.26
N LYS A 200 -16.92 -26.17 -12.29
CA LYS A 200 -16.82 -27.56 -12.82
C LYS A 200 -15.48 -27.85 -13.49
N LYS A 201 -14.70 -26.82 -13.85
CA LYS A 201 -13.34 -26.92 -14.39
C LYS A 201 -12.37 -26.26 -13.39
N PRO A 202 -12.02 -26.95 -12.29
CA PRO A 202 -11.41 -26.31 -11.12
C PRO A 202 -9.96 -25.87 -11.31
N ILE A 203 -9.26 -26.30 -12.38
CA ILE A 203 -7.83 -26.02 -12.58
C ILE A 203 -7.56 -24.51 -12.62
N GLY A 204 -8.32 -23.75 -13.41
CA GLY A 204 -8.17 -22.29 -13.51
C GLY A 204 -8.38 -21.59 -12.16
N PRO A 205 -9.56 -21.77 -11.52
CA PRO A 205 -9.84 -21.20 -10.21
C PRO A 205 -8.83 -21.60 -9.11
N ALA A 206 -8.36 -22.85 -9.12
CA ALA A 206 -7.38 -23.33 -8.15
C ALA A 206 -6.01 -22.65 -8.32
N ILE A 207 -5.55 -22.47 -9.57
CA ILE A 207 -4.31 -21.73 -9.85
C ILE A 207 -4.46 -20.28 -9.38
N GLY A 208 -5.58 -19.63 -9.72
CA GLY A 208 -5.87 -18.28 -9.24
C GLY A 208 -5.82 -18.17 -7.72
N PHE A 209 -6.42 -19.13 -7.00
CA PHE A 209 -6.38 -19.17 -5.54
C PHE A 209 -4.95 -19.30 -4.98
N VAL A 210 -4.13 -20.18 -5.56
CA VAL A 210 -2.72 -20.37 -5.16
C VAL A 210 -1.90 -19.11 -5.46
N CYS A 211 -2.08 -18.52 -6.64
CA CYS A 211 -1.43 -17.26 -6.99
C CYS A 211 -1.79 -16.15 -6.00
N GLN A 212 -3.07 -16.06 -5.63
CA GLN A 212 -3.60 -14.98 -4.79
C GLN A 212 -3.23 -15.11 -3.31
N PHE A 213 -3.29 -16.31 -2.74
CA PHE A 213 -3.10 -16.49 -1.29
C PHE A 213 -1.87 -17.30 -0.91
N LEU A 214 -1.03 -17.67 -1.86
CA LEU A 214 0.29 -18.23 -1.57
C LEU A 214 1.40 -17.37 -2.19
N PHE A 215 1.39 -17.19 -3.51
CA PHE A 215 2.45 -16.44 -4.18
C PHE A 215 2.44 -14.97 -3.77
N MET A 216 1.30 -14.29 -3.86
CA MET A 216 1.23 -12.85 -3.62
C MET A 216 1.63 -12.42 -2.19
N PRO A 217 1.18 -13.08 -1.11
CA PRO A 217 1.63 -12.78 0.24
C PRO A 217 3.13 -13.03 0.44
N LEU A 218 3.66 -14.12 -0.12
CA LEU A 218 5.09 -14.46 0.00
C LEU A 218 5.96 -13.49 -0.79
N ALA A 219 5.52 -13.12 -2.00
CA ALA A 219 6.21 -12.15 -2.85
C ALA A 219 6.18 -10.76 -2.21
N SER A 220 5.03 -10.31 -1.70
CA SER A 220 4.92 -9.00 -1.03
C SER A 220 5.76 -8.91 0.22
N PHE A 221 5.80 -9.97 1.03
CA PHE A 221 6.66 -10.06 2.21
C PHE A 221 8.15 -10.05 1.83
N GLY A 222 8.55 -10.86 0.85
CA GLY A 222 9.95 -10.92 0.42
C GLY A 222 10.42 -9.60 -0.19
N ILE A 223 9.61 -8.99 -1.05
CA ILE A 223 9.94 -7.72 -1.70
C ILE A 223 9.97 -6.58 -0.67
N SER A 224 9.04 -6.56 0.29
CA SER A 224 9.02 -5.51 1.31
C SER A 224 10.26 -5.58 2.20
N MET A 225 10.68 -6.78 2.63
CA MET A 225 11.90 -6.96 3.42
C MET A 225 13.17 -6.57 2.67
N LEU A 226 13.21 -6.74 1.35
CA LEU A 226 14.39 -6.44 0.53
C LEU A 226 14.51 -4.96 0.16
N LEU A 227 13.39 -4.26 -0.03
CA LEU A 227 13.39 -2.90 -0.60
C LEU A 227 12.96 -1.81 0.38
N LEU A 228 12.09 -2.11 1.34
CA LEU A 228 11.52 -1.10 2.24
C LEU A 228 12.25 -1.15 3.58
N GLU A 229 12.59 0.02 4.12
CA GLU A 229 13.26 0.15 5.42
C GLU A 229 12.27 0.31 6.57
N ASP A 230 11.21 1.09 6.34
CA ASP A 230 10.16 1.37 7.32
C ASP A 230 9.14 0.22 7.43
N ASP A 231 8.87 -0.22 8.67
CA ASP A 231 7.99 -1.36 8.94
C ASP A 231 6.52 -1.07 8.62
N SER A 232 6.08 0.18 8.72
CA SER A 232 4.73 0.59 8.29
C SER A 232 4.58 0.43 6.79
N LEU A 233 5.58 0.86 6.00
CA LEU A 233 5.60 0.62 4.55
C LEU A 233 5.61 -0.88 4.25
N ARG A 234 6.41 -1.68 4.97
CA ARG A 234 6.44 -3.13 4.77
C ARG A 234 5.08 -3.77 5.02
N LEU A 235 4.41 -3.39 6.12
CA LEU A 235 3.06 -3.85 6.43
C LEU A 235 2.08 -3.46 5.32
N GLY A 236 2.18 -2.24 4.81
CA GLY A 236 1.36 -1.74 3.71
C GLY A 236 1.42 -2.63 2.48
N LEU A 237 2.63 -2.89 1.99
CA LEU A 237 2.85 -3.75 0.83
C LEU A 237 2.45 -5.20 1.09
N PHE A 238 2.76 -5.72 2.29
CA PHE A 238 2.41 -7.08 2.68
C PHE A 238 0.88 -7.29 2.72
N THR A 239 0.17 -6.37 3.35
CA THR A 239 -1.30 -6.37 3.46
C THR A 239 -1.95 -6.32 2.08
N LEU A 240 -1.38 -5.55 1.15
CA LEU A 240 -1.82 -5.55 -0.24
C LEU A 240 -1.66 -6.90 -0.92
N GLY A 241 -0.51 -7.57 -0.76
CA GLY A 241 -0.31 -8.92 -1.31
C GLY A 241 -1.21 -9.99 -0.68
N CYS A 242 -1.72 -9.74 0.53
CA CYS A 242 -2.73 -10.60 1.16
C CYS A 242 -4.15 -10.32 0.66
N SER A 243 -4.38 -9.16 0.03
CA SER A 243 -5.72 -8.75 -0.41
C SER A 243 -6.27 -9.70 -1.49
N PRO A 244 -7.59 -9.74 -1.72
CA PRO A 244 -8.17 -10.51 -2.83
C PRO A 244 -7.90 -9.85 -4.19
N GLY A 245 -8.29 -10.52 -5.27
CA GLY A 245 -8.26 -9.94 -6.61
C GLY A 245 -9.12 -8.67 -6.70
N GLY A 246 -8.67 -7.69 -7.49
CA GLY A 246 -9.33 -6.40 -7.68
C GLY A 246 -10.28 -6.38 -8.88
N SER A 247 -11.42 -5.69 -8.77
CA SER A 247 -12.42 -5.63 -9.85
C SER A 247 -11.92 -5.08 -11.19
N MET A 248 -10.84 -4.29 -11.18
CA MET A 248 -10.17 -3.80 -12.40
C MET A 248 -9.56 -4.93 -13.23
N SER A 249 -9.22 -6.09 -12.64
CA SER A 249 -8.73 -7.26 -13.38
C SER A 249 -9.73 -7.67 -14.47
N ASN A 250 -11.02 -7.70 -14.14
CA ASN A 250 -12.09 -8.09 -15.06
C ASN A 250 -12.18 -7.17 -16.30
N PHE A 251 -11.96 -5.86 -16.10
CA PHE A 251 -11.92 -4.89 -17.19
C PHE A 251 -10.73 -5.15 -18.12
N TRP A 252 -9.54 -5.36 -17.55
CA TRP A 252 -8.34 -5.63 -18.32
C TRP A 252 -8.40 -7.00 -19.02
N THR A 253 -8.94 -8.02 -18.37
CA THR A 253 -9.19 -9.33 -18.97
C THR A 253 -10.09 -9.20 -20.19
N LEU A 254 -11.19 -8.43 -20.10
CA LEU A 254 -12.07 -8.17 -21.25
C LEU A 254 -11.31 -7.46 -22.38
N LEU A 255 -10.55 -6.41 -22.05
CA LEU A 255 -9.83 -5.59 -23.02
C LEU A 255 -8.75 -6.36 -23.79
N PHE A 256 -8.17 -7.37 -23.13
CA PHE A 256 -7.18 -8.28 -23.72
C PHE A 256 -7.77 -9.58 -24.28
N ASN A 257 -9.10 -9.70 -24.40
CA ASN A 257 -9.81 -10.89 -24.88
C ASN A 257 -9.49 -12.18 -24.08
N GLY A 258 -9.28 -12.03 -22.77
CA GLY A 258 -9.16 -13.16 -21.84
C GLY A 258 -10.51 -13.74 -21.45
N ASP A 259 -10.49 -14.84 -20.70
CA ASP A 259 -11.69 -15.48 -20.16
C ASP A 259 -12.25 -14.67 -18.98
N VAL A 260 -13.20 -13.78 -19.29
CA VAL A 260 -13.85 -12.90 -18.30
C VAL A 260 -14.63 -13.70 -17.25
N ASN A 261 -15.24 -14.83 -17.64
CA ASN A 261 -15.99 -15.66 -16.71
C ASN A 261 -15.06 -16.29 -15.66
N LEU A 262 -13.87 -16.71 -16.10
CA LEU A 262 -12.83 -17.19 -15.19
C LEU A 262 -12.33 -16.08 -14.26
N SER A 263 -12.01 -14.89 -14.79
CA SER A 263 -11.57 -13.73 -13.99
C SER A 263 -12.57 -13.40 -12.89
N VAL A 264 -13.85 -13.20 -13.25
CA VAL A 264 -14.91 -12.86 -12.30
C VAL A 264 -15.08 -13.95 -11.24
N THR A 265 -14.96 -15.22 -11.63
CA THR A 265 -15.03 -16.36 -10.71
C THR A 265 -13.87 -16.35 -9.72
N MET A 266 -12.63 -16.10 -10.18
CA MET A 266 -11.45 -16.00 -9.31
C MET A 266 -11.55 -14.80 -8.36
N THR A 267 -11.99 -13.64 -8.84
CA THR A 267 -12.20 -12.46 -7.99
C THR A 267 -13.23 -12.74 -6.91
N PHE A 268 -14.33 -13.41 -7.25
CA PHE A 268 -15.37 -13.77 -6.30
C PHE A 268 -14.87 -14.74 -5.23
N ILE A 269 -14.23 -15.84 -5.64
CA ILE A 269 -13.68 -16.84 -4.72
C ILE A 269 -12.64 -16.19 -3.81
N SER A 270 -11.76 -15.35 -4.36
CA SER A 270 -10.75 -14.69 -3.56
C SER A 270 -11.34 -13.68 -2.58
N THR A 271 -12.35 -12.91 -2.98
CA THR A 271 -13.04 -11.97 -2.09
C THR A 271 -13.64 -12.68 -0.87
N ILE A 272 -14.28 -13.85 -1.05
CA ILE A 272 -14.81 -14.64 0.07
C ILE A 272 -13.66 -15.21 0.92
N ALA A 273 -12.64 -15.78 0.27
CA ALA A 273 -11.52 -16.40 0.97
C ALA A 273 -10.68 -15.40 1.76
N ALA A 274 -10.61 -14.14 1.34
CA ALA A 274 -9.88 -13.08 2.02
C ALA A 274 -10.32 -12.87 3.47
N LEU A 275 -11.59 -13.12 3.80
CA LEU A 275 -12.10 -13.07 5.17
C LEU A 275 -11.30 -13.95 6.16
N ALA A 276 -10.78 -15.08 5.69
CA ALA A 276 -9.98 -16.00 6.48
C ALA A 276 -8.48 -15.89 6.17
N MET A 277 -8.13 -15.77 4.88
CA MET A 277 -6.73 -15.80 4.44
C MET A 277 -5.96 -14.54 4.82
N MET A 278 -6.58 -13.34 4.79
CA MET A 278 -5.88 -12.11 5.20
C MET A 278 -5.50 -12.12 6.69
N PRO A 279 -6.43 -12.39 7.64
CA PRO A 279 -6.06 -12.53 9.05
C PRO A 279 -5.03 -13.64 9.29
N LEU A 280 -5.12 -14.77 8.58
CA LEU A 280 -4.15 -15.86 8.70
C LEU A 280 -2.73 -15.42 8.35
N TRP A 281 -2.55 -14.73 7.21
CA TRP A 281 -1.24 -14.23 6.81
C TRP A 281 -0.71 -13.13 7.73
N ILE A 282 -1.58 -12.24 8.20
CA ILE A 282 -1.20 -11.20 9.16
C ILE A 282 -0.82 -11.79 10.51
N PHE A 283 -1.54 -12.81 11.00
CA PHE A 283 -1.22 -13.51 12.25
C PHE A 283 0.08 -14.31 12.17
N THR A 284 0.47 -14.75 10.98
CA THR A 284 1.69 -15.55 10.76
C THR A 284 2.87 -14.67 10.39
N LEU A 285 3.04 -14.34 9.10
CA LEU A 285 4.15 -13.52 8.63
C LEU A 285 4.03 -12.06 9.04
N GLY A 286 2.81 -11.51 9.12
CA GLY A 286 2.61 -10.12 9.55
C GLY A 286 3.12 -9.85 10.96
N ALA A 287 2.98 -10.82 11.88
CA ALA A 287 3.50 -10.71 13.25
C ALA A 287 5.03 -10.58 13.30
N SER A 288 5.75 -11.06 12.28
CA SER A 288 7.21 -10.90 12.21
C SER A 288 7.66 -9.49 11.86
N LEU A 289 6.80 -8.69 11.21
CA LEU A 289 7.09 -7.29 10.87
C LEU A 289 7.06 -6.35 12.08
N PHE A 290 6.46 -6.78 13.19
CA PHE A 290 6.28 -5.96 14.40
C PHE A 290 7.05 -6.48 15.62
N ARG A 291 7.97 -7.43 15.45
CA ARG A 291 8.69 -8.02 16.59
C ARG A 291 9.54 -7.02 17.37
N ASP A 292 10.01 -5.97 16.71
CA ASP A 292 10.95 -5.00 17.27
C ASP A 292 10.26 -3.77 17.86
N HIS A 293 8.92 -3.69 17.77
CA HIS A 293 8.12 -2.60 18.30
C HIS A 293 7.04 -3.16 19.23
N GLU A 294 6.80 -2.54 20.39
CA GLU A 294 5.72 -2.90 21.33
C GLU A 294 4.30 -2.69 20.75
N ALA A 295 4.18 -2.43 19.43
CA ALA A 295 2.94 -2.24 18.73
C ALA A 295 2.20 -3.58 18.58
N THR A 296 1.15 -3.75 19.38
CA THR A 296 0.24 -4.89 19.24
C THR A 296 -0.62 -4.72 18.00
N ILE A 297 -0.47 -5.61 17.01
CA ILE A 297 -1.35 -5.64 15.84
C ILE A 297 -2.80 -5.82 16.31
N PRO A 298 -3.73 -4.90 15.99
CA PRO A 298 -5.10 -4.97 16.47
C PRO A 298 -5.93 -5.96 15.62
N TYR A 299 -5.69 -7.25 15.83
CA TYR A 299 -6.28 -8.35 15.07
C TYR A 299 -7.82 -8.32 15.04
N ILE A 300 -8.47 -7.91 16.14
CA ILE A 300 -9.93 -7.79 16.22
C ILE A 300 -10.43 -6.70 15.26
N ASN A 301 -9.72 -5.57 15.18
CA ASN A 301 -10.07 -4.47 14.29
C ASN A 301 -9.85 -4.87 12.82
N LEU A 302 -8.76 -5.61 12.56
CA LEU A 302 -8.47 -6.16 11.23
C LEU A 302 -9.58 -7.13 10.77
N ALA A 303 -9.98 -8.09 11.61
CA ALA A 303 -11.07 -9.01 11.28
C ALA A 303 -12.42 -8.27 11.13
N GLY A 304 -12.72 -7.32 12.02
CA GLY A 304 -13.93 -6.51 11.97
C GLY A 304 -14.04 -5.66 10.69
N SER A 305 -12.94 -5.02 10.29
CA SER A 305 -12.89 -4.22 9.06
C SER A 305 -13.09 -5.06 7.80
N LEU A 306 -12.54 -6.27 7.74
CA LEU A 306 -12.74 -7.19 6.61
C LEU A 306 -14.19 -7.68 6.48
N VAL A 307 -14.83 -7.99 7.61
CA VAL A 307 -16.27 -8.34 7.62
C VAL A 307 -17.10 -7.16 7.13
N LEU A 308 -16.82 -5.95 7.63
CA LEU A 308 -17.49 -4.73 7.22
C LEU A 308 -17.32 -4.45 5.71
N LEU A 309 -16.15 -4.76 5.15
CA LEU A 309 -15.86 -4.60 3.72
C LEU A 309 -16.50 -5.67 2.83
N THR A 310 -16.67 -6.88 3.33
CA THR A 310 -17.25 -8.00 2.56
C THR A 310 -18.79 -7.99 2.60
N PHE A 311 -19.38 -7.43 3.65
CA PHE A 311 -20.82 -7.32 3.82
C PHE A 311 -21.56 -6.64 2.65
N PRO A 312 -21.08 -5.51 2.07
CA PRO A 312 -21.67 -4.88 0.89
C PRO A 312 -21.72 -5.79 -0.34
N VAL A 313 -20.71 -6.65 -0.55
CA VAL A 313 -20.72 -7.62 -1.66
C VAL A 313 -21.87 -8.61 -1.49
N GLY A 314 -22.08 -9.10 -0.25
CA GLY A 314 -23.21 -9.96 0.10
C GLY A 314 -24.57 -9.31 -0.19
N ILE A 315 -24.73 -8.02 0.12
CA ILE A 315 -25.94 -7.26 -0.25
C ILE A 315 -26.13 -7.24 -1.77
N GLY A 316 -25.07 -6.97 -2.53
CA GLY A 316 -25.12 -6.96 -3.99
C GLY A 316 -25.56 -8.31 -4.57
N LEU A 317 -25.07 -9.41 -4.00
CA LEU A 317 -25.45 -10.77 -4.36
C LEU A 317 -26.93 -11.08 -4.08
N LEU A 318 -27.43 -10.66 -2.91
CA LEU A 318 -28.84 -10.82 -2.57
C LEU A 318 -29.73 -10.04 -3.55
N ILE A 319 -29.35 -8.82 -3.92
CA ILE A 319 -30.08 -8.03 -4.93
C ILE A 319 -30.07 -8.77 -6.28
N GLN A 320 -28.94 -9.35 -6.67
CA GLN A 320 -28.78 -10.12 -7.90
C GLN A 320 -29.70 -11.35 -7.94
N GLN A 321 -29.81 -12.07 -6.82
CA GLN A 321 -30.61 -13.29 -6.71
C GLN A 321 -32.11 -13.02 -6.61
N TYR A 322 -32.52 -12.05 -5.79
CA TYR A 322 -33.93 -11.81 -5.49
C TYR A 322 -34.60 -10.78 -6.40
N SER A 323 -33.83 -9.91 -7.06
CA SER A 323 -34.38 -8.86 -7.94
C SER A 323 -33.62 -8.74 -9.26
N PRO A 324 -33.82 -9.68 -10.20
CA PRO A 324 -33.17 -9.64 -11.51
C PRO A 324 -33.54 -8.40 -12.34
N ARG A 325 -34.71 -7.77 -12.06
CA ARG A 325 -35.09 -6.48 -12.67
C ARG A 325 -34.18 -5.34 -12.21
N LEU A 326 -33.88 -5.26 -10.91
CA LEU A 326 -32.94 -4.28 -10.36
C LEU A 326 -31.51 -4.56 -10.82
N SER A 327 -31.09 -5.83 -10.94
CA SER A 327 -29.78 -6.16 -11.50
C SER A 327 -29.63 -5.68 -12.95
N LYS A 328 -30.64 -5.91 -13.82
CA LYS A 328 -30.61 -5.42 -15.21
C LYS A 328 -30.62 -3.89 -15.31
N LEU A 329 -31.39 -3.22 -14.45
CA LEU A 329 -31.42 -1.76 -14.38
C LEU A 329 -30.08 -1.20 -13.89
N SER A 330 -29.51 -1.83 -12.86
CA SER A 330 -28.18 -1.55 -12.32
C SER A 330 -27.13 -1.66 -13.41
N GLN A 331 -27.04 -2.77 -14.13
CA GLN A 331 -26.06 -2.93 -15.21
C GLN A 331 -26.11 -1.84 -16.29
N LYS A 332 -27.26 -1.19 -16.50
CA LYS A 332 -27.43 -0.11 -17.48
C LYS A 332 -27.11 1.28 -16.92
N ILE A 333 -27.56 1.60 -15.70
CA ILE A 333 -27.41 2.94 -15.09
C ILE A 333 -26.15 3.04 -14.23
N ILE A 334 -25.80 1.98 -13.52
CA ILE A 334 -24.72 1.96 -12.55
C ILE A 334 -23.35 1.88 -13.22
N LYS A 335 -23.20 1.34 -14.44
CA LYS A 335 -21.89 1.30 -15.12
C LYS A 335 -21.24 2.69 -15.33
N PRO A 336 -21.90 3.67 -15.98
CA PRO A 336 -21.31 5.01 -16.12
C PRO A 336 -21.17 5.71 -14.76
N PHE A 337 -22.13 5.51 -13.85
CA PHE A 337 -22.09 6.11 -12.52
C PHE A 337 -20.92 5.58 -11.67
N THR A 338 -20.65 4.27 -11.71
CA THR A 338 -19.52 3.61 -11.04
C THR A 338 -18.20 4.13 -11.56
N LEU A 339 -18.08 4.34 -12.88
CA LEU A 339 -16.87 4.91 -13.47
C LEU A 339 -16.63 6.34 -12.96
N ILE A 340 -17.68 7.17 -12.90
CA ILE A 340 -17.61 8.52 -12.32
C ILE A 340 -17.24 8.45 -10.84
N CYS A 341 -17.87 7.56 -10.06
CA CYS A 341 -17.58 7.38 -8.65
C CYS A 341 -16.11 6.96 -8.43
N VAL A 342 -15.61 5.98 -9.18
CA VAL A 342 -14.21 5.56 -9.10
C VAL A 342 -13.28 6.71 -9.47
N PHE A 343 -13.58 7.45 -10.53
CA PHE A 343 -12.78 8.61 -10.95
C PHE A 343 -12.74 9.70 -9.87
N VAL A 344 -13.90 10.09 -9.34
CA VAL A 344 -14.02 11.07 -8.25
C VAL A 344 -13.29 10.56 -7.00
N GLY A 345 -13.46 9.28 -6.64
CA GLY A 345 -12.78 8.66 -5.51
C GLY A 345 -11.26 8.69 -5.65
N ILE A 346 -10.73 8.43 -6.86
CA ILE A 346 -9.30 8.54 -7.15
C ILE A 346 -8.85 10.01 -7.04
N CYS A 347 -9.53 10.96 -7.68
CA CYS A 347 -9.13 12.37 -7.63
C CYS A 347 -9.13 12.93 -6.21
N VAL A 348 -10.21 12.67 -5.46
CA VAL A 348 -10.36 13.10 -4.07
C VAL A 348 -9.37 12.37 -3.17
N GLY A 349 -9.16 11.07 -3.37
CA GLY A 349 -8.18 10.28 -2.64
C GLY A 349 -6.75 10.77 -2.86
N LEU A 350 -6.37 11.09 -4.10
CA LEU A 350 -5.06 11.66 -4.43
C LEU A 350 -4.87 13.06 -3.85
N TYR A 351 -5.93 13.88 -3.82
CA TYR A 351 -5.88 15.21 -3.20
C TYR A 351 -5.68 15.11 -1.68
N ALA A 352 -6.51 14.29 -1.01
CA ALA A 352 -6.47 14.09 0.44
C ALA A 352 -5.18 13.39 0.92
N ASN A 353 -4.56 12.59 0.05
CA ASN A 353 -3.32 11.87 0.33
C ASN A 353 -2.14 12.41 -0.49
N SER A 354 -2.14 13.70 -0.82
CA SER A 354 -1.07 14.32 -1.59
C SER A 354 0.30 14.23 -0.91
N PHE A 355 0.35 14.09 0.42
CA PHE A 355 1.58 13.82 1.17
C PHE A 355 2.30 12.54 0.71
N VAL A 356 1.55 11.55 0.20
CA VAL A 356 2.09 10.25 -0.27
C VAL A 356 3.15 10.46 -1.35
N PHE A 357 3.01 11.50 -2.18
CA PHE A 357 4.00 11.82 -3.20
C PHE A 357 5.36 12.22 -2.64
N LYS A 358 5.43 12.76 -1.42
CA LYS A 358 6.70 13.03 -0.74
C LYS A 358 7.38 11.75 -0.24
N LEU A 359 6.59 10.69 0.01
CA LEU A 359 7.05 9.37 0.45
C LEU A 359 7.29 8.39 -0.71
N PHE A 360 7.08 8.81 -1.97
CA PHE A 360 7.42 8.02 -3.15
C PHE A 360 8.92 8.01 -3.39
N THR A 361 9.61 7.16 -2.65
CA THR A 361 11.02 6.85 -2.91
C THR A 361 11.15 5.89 -4.09
N TRP A 362 12.35 5.80 -4.66
CA TRP A 362 12.62 4.85 -5.73
C TRP A 362 12.40 3.39 -5.27
N GLN A 363 12.62 3.09 -3.98
CA GLN A 363 12.35 1.78 -3.39
C GLN A 363 10.86 1.45 -3.40
N VAL A 364 10.00 2.39 -3.01
CA VAL A 364 8.52 2.19 -3.02
C VAL A 364 8.02 1.95 -4.44
N VAL A 365 8.51 2.72 -5.40
CA VAL A 365 8.16 2.55 -6.83
C VAL A 365 8.62 1.19 -7.34
N LEU A 366 9.87 0.82 -7.06
CA LEU A 366 10.42 -0.47 -7.46
C LEU A 366 9.67 -1.63 -6.81
N ALA A 367 9.30 -1.52 -5.54
CA ALA A 367 8.54 -2.54 -4.82
C ALA A 367 7.14 -2.74 -5.42
N GLY A 368 6.42 -1.66 -5.72
CA GLY A 368 5.14 -1.72 -6.43
C GLY A 368 5.28 -2.43 -7.78
N ILE A 369 6.14 -1.89 -8.66
CA ILE A 369 6.38 -2.49 -9.99
C ILE A 369 6.75 -3.98 -9.86
N SER A 370 7.62 -4.35 -8.92
CA SER A 370 8.06 -5.73 -8.74
C SER A 370 6.90 -6.66 -8.36
N ILE A 371 5.97 -6.23 -7.52
CA ILE A 371 4.77 -7.02 -7.21
C ILE A 371 3.83 -7.13 -8.40
N ALA A 372 3.60 -6.03 -9.13
CA ALA A 372 2.74 -6.07 -10.32
C ALA A 372 3.29 -7.05 -11.36
N TRP A 373 4.57 -6.91 -11.71
CA TRP A 373 5.24 -7.76 -12.70
C TRP A 373 5.41 -9.19 -12.21
N GLY A 374 5.78 -9.38 -10.96
CA GLY A 374 5.82 -10.70 -10.32
C GLY A 374 4.48 -11.41 -10.46
N GLY A 375 3.37 -10.70 -10.23
CA GLY A 375 2.03 -11.22 -10.42
C GLY A 375 1.71 -11.63 -11.86
N TYR A 376 1.97 -10.75 -12.82
CA TYR A 376 1.71 -11.04 -14.23
C TYR A 376 2.53 -12.26 -14.70
N CYS A 377 3.83 -12.28 -14.39
CA CYS A 377 4.75 -13.31 -14.80
C CYS A 377 4.42 -14.66 -14.15
N PHE A 378 4.23 -14.68 -12.82
CA PHE A 378 3.95 -15.91 -12.10
C PHE A 378 2.57 -16.48 -12.47
N GLY A 379 1.54 -15.64 -12.57
CA GLY A 379 0.21 -16.06 -13.00
C GLY A 379 0.20 -16.62 -14.42
N ALA A 380 0.91 -15.96 -15.35
CA ALA A 380 1.03 -16.47 -16.72
C ALA A 380 1.82 -17.80 -16.78
N LEU A 381 2.94 -17.87 -16.07
CA LEU A 381 3.82 -19.05 -16.04
C LEU A 381 3.09 -20.26 -15.46
N THR A 382 2.44 -20.10 -14.30
CA THR A 382 1.69 -21.19 -13.67
C THR A 382 0.52 -21.65 -14.54
N ALA A 383 -0.27 -20.72 -15.08
CA ALA A 383 -1.35 -21.07 -15.99
C ALA A 383 -0.86 -21.82 -17.25
N TRP A 384 0.29 -21.41 -17.79
CA TRP A 384 0.94 -22.06 -18.92
C TRP A 384 1.46 -23.46 -18.58
N LEU A 385 2.08 -23.65 -17.41
CA LEU A 385 2.57 -24.96 -16.93
C LEU A 385 1.43 -25.98 -16.81
N PHE A 386 0.26 -25.53 -16.34
CA PHE A 386 -0.95 -26.35 -16.27
C PHE A 386 -1.72 -26.45 -17.59
N ARG A 387 -1.15 -25.94 -18.69
CA ARG A 387 -1.67 -26.05 -20.06
C ARG A 387 -3.07 -25.46 -20.23
N LEU A 388 -3.36 -24.36 -19.54
CA LEU A 388 -4.59 -23.60 -19.76
C LEU A 388 -4.61 -22.97 -21.16
N GLU A 389 -5.82 -22.66 -21.66
CA GLU A 389 -5.97 -21.95 -22.93
C GLU A 389 -5.43 -20.53 -22.84
N LYS A 390 -5.04 -19.93 -23.98
CA LYS A 390 -4.45 -18.57 -24.03
C LYS A 390 -5.34 -17.52 -23.34
N SER A 391 -6.66 -17.59 -23.53
CA SER A 391 -7.62 -16.69 -22.88
C SER A 391 -7.63 -16.84 -21.36
N GLN A 392 -7.45 -18.06 -20.86
CA GLN A 392 -7.40 -18.37 -19.43
C GLN A 392 -6.04 -18.00 -18.81
N ILE A 393 -4.93 -18.19 -19.54
CA ILE A 393 -3.61 -17.72 -19.12
C ILE A 393 -3.62 -16.20 -18.93
N MET A 394 -4.21 -15.47 -19.88
CA MET A 394 -4.37 -14.01 -19.77
C MET A 394 -5.22 -13.63 -18.55
N ALA A 395 -6.34 -14.32 -18.32
CA ALA A 395 -7.19 -14.06 -17.16
C ALA A 395 -6.45 -14.30 -15.83
N VAL A 396 -5.74 -15.43 -15.68
CA VAL A 396 -5.00 -15.74 -14.45
C VAL A 396 -3.84 -14.77 -14.22
N SER A 397 -3.11 -14.40 -15.27
CA SER A 397 -2.00 -13.44 -15.20
C SER A 397 -2.48 -12.06 -14.71
N ILE A 398 -3.56 -11.55 -15.32
CA ILE A 398 -4.15 -10.25 -14.96
C ILE A 398 -4.75 -10.31 -13.56
N GLU A 399 -5.51 -11.36 -13.24
CA GLU A 399 -6.12 -11.52 -11.92
C GLU A 399 -5.07 -11.54 -10.81
N THR A 400 -3.94 -12.24 -11.04
CA THR A 400 -2.87 -12.33 -10.05
C THR A 400 -2.25 -10.96 -9.79
N ALA A 401 -1.95 -10.18 -10.83
CA ALA A 401 -1.30 -8.87 -10.69
C ALA A 401 -2.22 -7.78 -10.12
N PHE A 402 -3.50 -7.78 -10.50
CA PHE A 402 -4.47 -6.81 -10.03
C PHE A 402 -5.03 -7.21 -8.67
N GLN A 403 -4.35 -6.75 -7.64
CA GLN A 403 -4.80 -6.80 -6.25
C GLN A 403 -5.99 -5.87 -5.99
N ASN A 404 -6.60 -5.98 -4.81
CA ASN A 404 -7.68 -5.10 -4.38
C ASN A 404 -7.18 -4.05 -3.37
N PRO A 405 -6.66 -2.89 -3.84
CA PRO A 405 -6.10 -1.87 -2.96
C PRO A 405 -7.16 -1.23 -2.07
N ALA A 406 -8.45 -1.27 -2.43
CA ALA A 406 -9.51 -0.74 -1.58
C ALA A 406 -9.68 -1.54 -0.28
N VAL A 407 -9.61 -2.88 -0.35
CA VAL A 407 -9.62 -3.72 0.87
C VAL A 407 -8.43 -3.40 1.75
N ALA A 408 -7.22 -3.43 1.16
CA ALA A 408 -5.99 -3.20 1.89
C ALA A 408 -5.96 -1.80 2.54
N PHE A 409 -6.30 -0.75 1.78
CA PHE A 409 -6.32 0.62 2.25
C PHE A 409 -7.30 0.83 3.42
N VAL A 410 -8.55 0.38 3.27
CA VAL A 410 -9.55 0.58 4.33
C VAL A 410 -9.23 -0.28 5.56
N MET A 411 -8.72 -1.49 5.37
CA MET A 411 -8.28 -2.35 6.47
C MET A 411 -7.16 -1.69 7.29
N LEU A 412 -6.13 -1.14 6.63
CA LEU A 412 -5.05 -0.43 7.30
C LEU A 412 -5.56 0.80 8.04
N LEU A 413 -6.42 1.60 7.40
CA LEU A 413 -6.96 2.83 7.98
C LEU A 413 -7.86 2.59 9.19
N LEU A 414 -8.66 1.53 9.18
CA LEU A 414 -9.57 1.21 10.30
C LEU A 414 -8.88 0.46 11.44
N SER A 415 -7.70 -0.11 11.19
CA SER A 415 -7.04 -0.98 12.15
C SER A 415 -5.86 -0.29 12.83
N LEU A 416 -5.05 0.47 12.10
CA LEU A 416 -3.83 1.07 12.63
C LEU A 416 -4.07 2.46 13.21
N PRO A 417 -3.34 2.85 14.28
CA PRO A 417 -3.31 4.23 14.72
C PRO A 417 -2.63 5.13 13.68
N GLN A 418 -2.86 6.44 13.78
CA GLN A 418 -2.09 7.42 13.02
C GLN A 418 -0.76 7.69 13.75
N PRO A 419 0.39 7.83 13.05
CA PRO A 419 0.58 7.95 11.59
C PRO A 419 0.82 6.63 10.83
N GLU A 420 0.83 5.47 11.49
CA GLU A 420 1.09 4.16 10.86
C GLU A 420 0.14 3.85 9.72
N ALA A 421 -1.15 4.13 9.90
CA ALA A 421 -2.16 3.95 8.87
C ALA A 421 -1.82 4.71 7.58
N ASP A 422 -1.40 5.98 7.72
CA ASP A 422 -1.03 6.84 6.61
C ASP A 422 0.25 6.34 5.92
N LEU A 423 1.28 5.96 6.68
CA LEU A 423 2.51 5.38 6.15
C LEU A 423 2.24 4.06 5.42
N ALA A 424 1.55 3.12 6.05
CA ALA A 424 1.24 1.81 5.47
C ALA A 424 0.36 1.92 4.20
N SER A 425 -0.39 3.00 4.04
CA SER A 425 -1.17 3.22 2.81
C SER A 425 -0.32 3.58 1.58
N VAL A 426 0.92 4.07 1.77
CA VAL A 426 1.78 4.57 0.69
C VAL A 426 2.06 3.50 -0.37
N PRO A 427 2.51 2.28 -0.03
CA PRO A 427 2.80 1.26 -1.04
C PRO A 427 1.53 0.72 -1.71
N VAL A 428 0.39 0.77 -1.02
CA VAL A 428 -0.93 0.43 -1.58
C VAL A 428 -1.30 1.38 -2.72
N ILE A 429 -1.15 2.68 -2.48
CA ILE A 429 -1.41 3.73 -3.47
C ILE A 429 -0.39 3.66 -4.61
N ALA A 430 0.90 3.45 -4.29
CA ALA A 430 1.94 3.25 -5.29
C ALA A 430 1.61 2.11 -6.24
N GLN A 431 1.22 0.96 -5.70
CA GLN A 431 0.87 -0.17 -6.53
C GLN A 431 -0.37 0.09 -7.38
N LEU A 432 -1.42 0.73 -6.83
CA LEU A 432 -2.61 1.11 -7.59
C LEU A 432 -2.25 1.97 -8.82
N MET A 433 -1.33 2.93 -8.66
CA MET A 433 -0.89 3.80 -9.75
C MET A 433 -0.03 3.06 -10.78
N LEU A 434 0.83 2.14 -10.33
CA LEU A 434 1.85 1.51 -11.17
C LEU A 434 1.36 0.25 -11.89
N THR A 435 0.39 -0.48 -11.33
CA THR A 435 -0.08 -1.78 -11.87
C THR A 435 -0.66 -1.67 -13.28
N GLY A 436 -1.36 -0.56 -13.58
CA GLY A 436 -2.01 -0.34 -14.87
C GLY A 436 -1.10 0.18 -15.98
N LEU A 437 0.05 0.79 -15.66
CA LEU A 437 0.95 1.41 -16.64
C LEU A 437 1.47 0.41 -17.68
N PRO A 438 1.96 -0.80 -17.31
CA PRO A 438 2.40 -1.79 -18.28
C PRO A 438 1.28 -2.21 -19.23
N MET A 439 0.05 -2.31 -18.74
CA MET A 439 -1.11 -2.72 -19.55
C MET A 439 -1.49 -1.65 -20.56
N TRP A 440 -1.48 -0.38 -20.16
CA TRP A 440 -1.65 0.75 -21.09
C TRP A 440 -0.54 0.78 -22.15
N ALA A 441 0.72 0.63 -21.75
CA ALA A 441 1.84 0.58 -22.67
C ALA A 441 1.68 -0.58 -23.68
N LEU A 442 1.31 -1.77 -23.20
CA LEU A 442 1.11 -2.95 -24.04
C LEU A 442 -0.08 -2.78 -24.99
N LEU A 443 -1.17 -2.12 -24.57
CA LEU A 443 -2.27 -1.75 -25.48
C LEU A 443 -1.83 -0.79 -26.57
N ILE A 444 -1.07 0.25 -26.22
CA ILE A 444 -0.59 1.24 -27.19
C ILE A 444 0.34 0.57 -28.20
N LEU A 445 1.28 -0.25 -27.73
CA LEU A 445 2.22 -0.99 -28.56
C LEU A 445 1.50 -1.98 -29.48
N THR A 446 0.53 -2.75 -28.96
CA THR A 446 -0.23 -3.71 -29.78
C THR A 446 -1.12 -3.02 -30.81
N ARG A 447 -1.75 -1.89 -30.46
CA ARG A 447 -2.53 -1.05 -31.39
C ARG A 447 -1.62 -0.46 -32.48
N PHE A 448 -0.46 0.03 -32.10
CA PHE A 448 0.52 0.59 -33.03
C PHE A 448 1.07 -0.49 -33.98
N TYR A 449 1.49 -1.63 -33.43
CA TYR A 449 1.97 -2.78 -34.22
C TYR A 449 0.91 -3.30 -35.19
N ARG A 450 -0.36 -3.42 -34.74
CA ARG A 450 -1.45 -3.85 -35.62
C ARG A 450 -1.70 -2.85 -36.76
N LYS A 451 -1.65 -1.55 -36.47
CA LYS A 451 -1.73 -0.51 -37.52
C LYS A 451 -0.57 -0.65 -38.51
N MET A 452 0.66 -0.72 -38.03
CA MET A 452 1.85 -0.88 -38.87
C MET A 452 1.80 -2.14 -39.73
N LYS A 453 1.30 -3.26 -39.18
CA LYS A 453 1.14 -4.51 -39.92
C LYS A 453 0.13 -4.37 -41.06
N ILE A 454 -1.02 -3.71 -40.81
CA ILE A 454 -2.02 -3.43 -41.85
C ILE A 454 -1.42 -2.57 -42.97
N TYR A 455 -0.73 -1.48 -42.63
CA TYR A 455 -0.02 -0.65 -43.62
C TYR A 455 0.99 -1.45 -44.45
N CYS A 456 1.74 -2.37 -43.82
CA CYS A 456 2.74 -3.17 -44.50
C CYS A 456 2.14 -4.31 -45.35
N GLU A 457 1.00 -4.89 -44.95
CA GLU A 457 0.24 -5.85 -45.77
C GLU A 457 -0.43 -5.16 -46.97
N ASP A 458 -0.92 -3.93 -46.80
CA ASP A 458 -1.50 -3.12 -47.90
C ASP A 458 -0.42 -2.73 -48.94
N ASP A 459 0.78 -2.33 -48.52
CA ASP A 459 1.93 -2.03 -49.42
C ASP A 459 2.41 -3.27 -50.22
N ILE A 460 2.15 -4.49 -49.73
CA ILE A 460 2.51 -5.75 -50.43
C ILE A 460 1.46 -6.11 -51.49
N ILE A 461 0.18 -5.78 -51.25
CA ILE A 461 -0.92 -6.02 -52.20
C ILE A 461 -0.89 -4.97 -53.34
N GLU A 462 -0.32 -3.79 -53.09
CA GLU A 462 -0.17 -2.71 -54.07
C GLU A 462 1.06 -2.80 -54.98
N LYS A 463 1.66 -3.99 -55.18
CA LYS A 463 2.60 -4.24 -56.30
C LYS A 463 1.84 -4.79 -57.53
N PRO A 464 1.50 -3.95 -58.54
CA PRO A 464 1.00 -4.45 -59.81
C PRO A 464 2.20 -4.82 -60.70
N GLU A 465 2.70 -6.05 -60.59
CA GLU A 465 3.79 -6.47 -61.49
C GLU A 465 3.64 -7.94 -61.92
N ILE A 466 2.45 -8.32 -62.39
CA ILE A 466 2.26 -9.56 -63.17
C ILE A 466 1.40 -9.35 -64.44
N ASP A 467 0.66 -8.25 -64.57
CA ASP A 467 -0.27 -8.08 -65.70
C ASP A 467 0.37 -7.43 -66.96
N THR A 468 1.59 -6.91 -66.86
CA THR A 468 2.29 -6.23 -67.97
C THR A 468 2.94 -7.21 -68.96
N ILE A 469 3.40 -8.38 -68.49
CA ILE A 469 4.04 -9.38 -69.35
C ILE A 469 2.99 -10.16 -70.16
N HIS A 470 1.81 -10.43 -69.57
CA HIS A 470 0.75 -11.16 -70.24
C HIS A 470 0.04 -10.31 -71.31
N LYS A 471 -0.16 -9.01 -71.04
CA LYS A 471 -0.67 -8.06 -72.03
C LYS A 471 0.32 -7.75 -73.15
N ALA A 472 1.63 -7.79 -72.89
CA ALA A 472 2.65 -7.64 -73.93
C ALA A 472 2.74 -8.87 -74.86
N TYR A 473 2.52 -10.09 -74.33
CA TYR A 473 2.47 -11.31 -75.15
C TYR A 473 1.21 -11.40 -76.03
N LEU A 474 0.09 -10.85 -75.58
CA LEU A 474 -1.18 -10.85 -76.33
C LEU A 474 -1.30 -9.72 -77.36
N ALA A 475 -0.42 -8.71 -77.32
CA ALA A 475 -0.45 -7.55 -78.22
C ALA A 475 0.40 -7.71 -79.50
N VAL A 476 1.12 -8.84 -79.67
CA VAL A 476 2.00 -9.08 -80.83
C VAL A 476 1.30 -9.80 -81.98
N ASP A 477 0.08 -10.31 -81.78
CA ASP A 477 -0.54 -11.23 -82.75
C ASP A 477 -1.94 -10.77 -83.19
N THR A 478 -2.04 -9.60 -83.85
CA THR A 478 -3.22 -9.27 -84.67
C THR A 478 -2.85 -8.38 -85.86
N ASN A 479 -3.08 -8.89 -87.08
CA ASN A 479 -3.76 -8.20 -88.20
C ASN A 479 -4.14 -9.26 -89.26
N PRO A 480 -5.21 -9.09 -90.09
CA PRO A 480 -6.12 -7.94 -90.24
C PRO A 480 -7.63 -8.34 -90.10
N PRO A 481 -8.58 -7.40 -90.22
CA PRO A 481 -10.02 -7.64 -89.98
C PRO A 481 -10.80 -7.95 -91.27
N ASP A 482 -11.91 -8.68 -91.15
CA ASP A 482 -13.06 -8.47 -92.04
C ASP A 482 -14.39 -8.90 -91.38
N ASP A 483 -15.40 -8.07 -91.66
CA ASP A 483 -16.84 -8.32 -91.74
C ASP A 483 -17.68 -8.72 -90.51
N SER A 484 -18.36 -7.68 -90.01
CA SER A 484 -19.83 -7.58 -89.94
C SER A 484 -20.62 -8.25 -88.80
N GLU A 485 -21.62 -7.46 -88.36
CA GLU A 485 -22.84 -7.80 -87.63
C GLU A 485 -22.85 -7.80 -86.08
N THR A 486 -23.38 -6.66 -85.59
CA THR A 486 -24.30 -6.45 -84.46
C THR A 486 -25.10 -7.66 -83.95
N VAL A 487 -25.30 -7.76 -82.61
CA VAL A 487 -26.62 -7.74 -81.93
C VAL A 487 -26.49 -7.98 -80.40
N ALA A 488 -26.91 -6.96 -79.64
CA ALA A 488 -27.79 -6.88 -78.46
C ALA A 488 -27.84 -7.92 -77.28
N LEU A 489 -27.81 -7.31 -76.08
CA LEU A 489 -28.71 -7.43 -74.91
C LEU A 489 -28.65 -8.61 -73.89
N GLU A 490 -28.22 -8.20 -72.68
CA GLU A 490 -28.77 -8.45 -71.33
C GLU A 490 -28.49 -9.75 -70.51
N PRO A 491 -28.47 -9.63 -69.15
CA PRO A 491 -27.60 -10.39 -68.24
C PRO A 491 -28.32 -11.59 -67.60
N PRO A 492 -27.65 -12.42 -66.75
CA PRO A 492 -27.97 -12.29 -65.31
C PRO A 492 -26.94 -12.84 -64.28
N ASN A 493 -27.21 -12.44 -63.03
CA ASN A 493 -27.14 -13.24 -61.79
C ASN A 493 -25.80 -13.56 -61.10
N ASN A 494 -25.62 -12.81 -60.00
CA ASN A 494 -24.95 -13.20 -58.76
C ASN A 494 -25.09 -14.69 -58.40
N LYS A 495 -23.95 -15.38 -58.33
CA LYS A 495 -23.69 -16.47 -57.38
C LYS A 495 -22.26 -16.35 -56.85
N VAL A 496 -22.11 -15.80 -55.66
CA VAL A 496 -20.85 -15.88 -54.91
C VAL A 496 -20.71 -17.30 -54.38
N SER A 497 -19.68 -18.01 -54.82
CA SER A 497 -19.33 -19.35 -54.37
C SER A 497 -18.16 -19.27 -53.40
N ILE A 498 -18.33 -19.93 -52.25
CA ILE A 498 -17.34 -20.07 -51.18
C ILE A 498 -16.22 -21.00 -51.66
N VAL A 499 -14.98 -20.52 -51.71
CA VAL A 499 -13.81 -21.38 -51.95
C VAL A 499 -13.04 -21.56 -50.65
N ARG A 500 -12.87 -22.84 -50.30
CA ARG A 500 -12.13 -23.40 -49.17
C ARG A 500 -10.66 -23.47 -49.58
N VAL A 501 -9.75 -22.87 -48.81
CA VAL A 501 -8.32 -22.98 -49.06
C VAL A 501 -7.73 -24.03 -48.11
N SER A 502 -7.38 -25.19 -48.67
CA SER A 502 -6.25 -26.05 -48.28
C SER A 502 -5.14 -25.75 -49.30
N SER A 503 -3.85 -25.71 -48.99
CA SER A 503 -3.03 -26.39 -47.98
C SER A 503 -1.83 -25.53 -47.62
#